data_AF-A0AAV6TVJ9-F1
#
_entry.id   AF-A0AAV6TVJ9-F1
#
_cell.length_a   1.000
_cell.length_b   1.000
_cell.length_c   1.000
_cell.angle_alpha   90.00
_cell.angle_beta   90.00
_cell.angle_gamma   90.00
#
_symmetry.space_group_name_H-M   'P 1'
#
loop_
_entity.id
_entity.type
_entity.pdbx_description
1 polymer ?
#
loop_
_entity_poly.entity_id
_entity_poly.type
_entity_poly.pdbx_seq_one_letter_code
_entity_poly.pdbx_strand_id
1 'polypeptide(L)'
;MPRATRAYKKRKGFNFSGRKSNEIVIESSTAAIPVPLVEAPVSSSSKKLGDLNSSYSALQNLPFDIDEFATDLFGFFKLSPARREDLLGIGKLFECEEKFLIRHVSSRWLSLGPVISRILNILPALEEYFLNFTPATLLRKNLQKNGRNKRIVEALKHKEIVAYLEFISSLTPTLQAYLETFQGKGPLVHLLCVKMMELFKNTCEIYGGKYCF
;
A
#
# COMPACT_ATOMS: atom_id res chain seq x y z
N MET A 1 27.63 39.77 2.94
CA MET A 1 27.96 38.69 1.97
C MET A 1 26.68 38.20 1.28
N PRO A 2 26.32 38.74 0.10
CA PRO A 2 25.18 38.22 -0.68
C PRO A 2 25.62 37.13 -1.69
N ARG A 3 24.73 36.19 -2.02
CA ARG A 3 24.88 35.31 -3.19
C ARG A 3 23.57 35.22 -3.99
N ALA A 4 23.59 35.75 -5.20
CA ALA A 4 22.76 35.29 -6.31
C ALA A 4 23.48 34.09 -6.99
N THR A 5 22.97 33.38 -8.01
CA THR A 5 21.90 33.67 -8.98
C THR A 5 21.29 32.35 -9.50
N ARG A 6 20.11 32.40 -10.13
CA ARG A 6 19.56 31.29 -10.96
C ARG A 6 20.34 31.11 -12.26
N ALA A 7 20.57 29.86 -12.70
CA ALA A 7 20.71 29.50 -14.11
C ALA A 7 20.45 27.99 -14.35
N TYR A 8 19.70 27.64 -15.39
CA TYR A 8 19.61 26.27 -15.93
C TYR A 8 19.22 26.35 -17.42
N LYS A 9 20.01 25.78 -18.34
CA LYS A 9 19.84 26.08 -19.79
C LYS A 9 20.52 25.09 -20.75
N LYS A 10 19.70 24.33 -21.51
CA LYS A 10 20.02 23.67 -22.82
C LYS A 10 21.02 22.48 -22.76
N ARG A 11 21.06 21.52 -23.70
CA ARG A 11 20.25 21.25 -24.92
C ARG A 11 20.33 19.74 -25.33
N LYS A 12 19.54 19.38 -26.38
CA LYS A 12 19.66 18.27 -27.35
C LYS A 12 20.99 17.47 -27.34
N GLY A 13 21.04 16.16 -27.55
CA GLY A 13 20.03 15.21 -28.09
C GLY A 13 20.43 14.69 -29.48
N PHE A 14 20.47 13.37 -29.68
CA PHE A 14 20.94 12.71 -30.93
C PHE A 14 20.27 11.34 -31.13
N ASN A 15 19.89 11.02 -32.36
CA ASN A 15 19.44 9.68 -32.80
C ASN A 15 20.49 9.13 -33.77
N PHE A 16 20.68 7.81 -33.82
CA PHE A 16 21.15 7.15 -35.05
C PHE A 16 20.56 5.75 -35.23
N SER A 17 20.40 5.36 -36.49
CA SER A 17 19.80 4.11 -36.97
C SER A 17 20.83 3.21 -37.64
N GLY A 18 20.68 1.89 -37.54
CA GLY A 18 21.50 0.92 -38.29
C GLY A 18 20.94 -0.51 -38.22
N ARG A 19 21.18 -1.32 -39.26
CA ARG A 19 20.77 -2.74 -39.38
C ARG A 19 21.95 -3.55 -39.94
N LYS A 20 22.07 -4.84 -39.51
CA LYS A 20 22.51 -6.05 -40.26
C LYS A 20 23.83 -6.03 -41.08
N SER A 21 24.68 -7.06 -41.15
CA SER A 21 24.85 -8.35 -40.43
C SER A 21 26.37 -8.75 -40.56
N ASN A 22 26.92 -9.95 -40.87
CA ASN A 22 26.44 -11.34 -41.16
C ASN A 22 27.62 -12.35 -41.01
N GLU A 23 27.32 -13.61 -40.66
CA GLU A 23 28.17 -14.83 -40.85
C GLU A 23 29.55 -14.86 -40.14
N ILE A 24 30.29 -15.98 -39.97
CA ILE A 24 30.38 -17.28 -40.68
C ILE A 24 30.31 -18.50 -39.72
N VAL A 25 29.99 -19.68 -40.30
CA VAL A 25 29.77 -21.02 -39.71
C VAL A 25 31.06 -21.82 -39.43
N ILE A 26 31.01 -22.79 -38.50
CA ILE A 26 31.60 -24.15 -38.64
C ILE A 26 30.87 -25.12 -37.69
N GLU A 27 30.61 -26.34 -38.15
CA GLU A 27 29.86 -27.38 -37.42
C GLU A 27 30.78 -28.35 -36.65
N SER A 28 30.22 -29.12 -35.73
CA SER A 28 30.81 -30.39 -35.26
C SER A 28 29.70 -31.33 -34.77
N SER A 29 29.60 -32.50 -35.40
CA SER A 29 28.51 -33.46 -35.20
C SER A 29 28.67 -34.31 -33.94
N THR A 30 27.56 -34.58 -33.25
CA THR A 30 27.34 -35.84 -32.53
C THR A 30 25.84 -36.11 -32.51
N ALA A 31 25.41 -37.30 -32.96
CA ALA A 31 24.01 -37.64 -33.12
C ALA A 31 23.37 -38.14 -31.82
N ALA A 32 22.12 -37.72 -31.57
CA ALA A 32 21.25 -38.27 -30.54
C ALA A 32 19.82 -38.46 -31.11
N ILE A 33 19.13 -39.48 -30.62
CA ILE A 33 17.85 -39.97 -31.18
C ILE A 33 16.70 -39.04 -30.77
N PRO A 34 15.76 -38.68 -31.68
CA PRO A 34 14.63 -37.81 -31.36
C PRO A 34 13.58 -38.51 -30.50
N VAL A 35 13.49 -38.12 -29.22
CA VAL A 35 12.33 -38.42 -28.36
C VAL A 35 11.24 -37.38 -28.66
N PRO A 36 9.96 -37.77 -28.85
CA PRO A 36 8.90 -36.80 -29.14
C PRO A 36 8.70 -35.76 -28.03
N LEU A 37 8.74 -34.48 -28.39
CA LEU A 37 8.40 -33.37 -27.50
C LEU A 37 6.90 -33.37 -27.17
N VAL A 38 6.55 -33.90 -26.00
CA VAL A 38 5.31 -33.57 -25.32
C VAL A 38 5.59 -32.46 -24.31
N GLU A 39 5.71 -31.22 -24.80
CA GLU A 39 5.78 -30.04 -23.94
C GLU A 39 4.43 -29.84 -23.26
N ALA A 40 4.31 -30.33 -22.02
CA ALA A 40 3.19 -29.98 -21.16
C ALA A 40 3.19 -28.45 -20.92
N PRO A 41 2.10 -27.73 -21.21
CA PRO A 41 2.13 -26.27 -21.26
C PRO A 41 2.38 -25.65 -19.88
N VAL A 42 3.54 -25.01 -19.73
CA VAL A 42 4.00 -24.33 -18.50
C VAL A 42 3.11 -23.12 -18.20
N SER A 43 1.99 -23.37 -17.53
CA SER A 43 0.88 -22.41 -17.35
C SER A 43 0.43 -22.26 -15.88
N SER A 44 1.35 -22.47 -14.94
CA SER A 44 1.08 -22.53 -13.48
C SER A 44 1.59 -21.35 -12.64
N SER A 45 1.96 -20.22 -13.26
CA SER A 45 2.41 -19.01 -12.55
C SER A 45 1.38 -17.88 -12.53
N SER A 46 0.66 -17.64 -13.64
CA SER A 46 -0.12 -16.39 -13.82
C SER A 46 -1.40 -16.29 -12.98
N LYS A 47 -1.94 -17.41 -12.47
CA LYS A 47 -3.23 -17.43 -11.75
C LYS A 47 -3.14 -16.89 -10.32
N LYS A 48 -2.02 -17.06 -9.61
CA LYS A 48 -1.86 -16.57 -8.22
C LYS A 48 -1.88 -15.04 -8.07
N LEU A 49 -1.87 -14.28 -9.16
CA LEU A 49 -1.95 -12.81 -9.16
C LEU A 49 -3.38 -12.27 -9.33
N GLY A 50 -4.29 -13.06 -9.91
CA GLY A 50 -5.67 -12.64 -10.18
C GLY A 50 -6.48 -12.39 -8.89
N ASP A 51 -6.47 -13.36 -7.99
CA ASP A 51 -7.22 -13.31 -6.73
C ASP A 51 -6.75 -12.15 -5.84
N LEU A 52 -5.43 -11.92 -5.80
CA LEU A 52 -4.78 -10.81 -5.10
C LEU A 52 -5.20 -9.43 -5.64
N ASN A 53 -5.39 -9.30 -6.95
CA ASN A 53 -5.92 -8.08 -7.57
C ASN A 53 -7.41 -7.91 -7.25
N SER A 54 -8.21 -8.98 -7.22
CA SER A 54 -9.65 -8.88 -6.96
C SER A 54 -9.97 -8.31 -5.57
N SER A 55 -9.24 -8.73 -4.53
CA SER A 55 -9.36 -8.16 -3.18
C SER A 55 -8.91 -6.70 -3.11
N TYR A 56 -7.89 -6.31 -3.89
CA TYR A 56 -7.45 -4.92 -3.98
C TYR A 56 -8.47 -4.03 -4.69
N SER A 57 -9.05 -4.49 -5.81
CA SER A 57 -10.14 -3.79 -6.50
C SER A 57 -11.39 -3.66 -5.63
N ALA A 58 -11.64 -4.56 -4.68
CA ALA A 58 -12.70 -4.38 -3.69
C ALA A 58 -12.45 -3.18 -2.75
N LEU A 59 -11.18 -2.92 -2.36
CA LEU A 59 -10.82 -1.73 -1.58
C LEU A 59 -11.05 -0.43 -2.36
N GLN A 60 -10.81 -0.45 -3.67
CA GLN A 60 -11.05 0.70 -4.56
C GLN A 60 -12.54 1.05 -4.75
N ASN A 61 -13.46 0.18 -4.32
CA ASN A 61 -14.90 0.44 -4.31
C ASN A 61 -15.42 0.98 -2.97
N LEU A 62 -14.55 1.17 -1.96
CA LEU A 62 -14.92 1.89 -0.74
C LEU A 62 -15.18 3.38 -1.06
N PRO A 63 -16.11 4.04 -0.36
CA PRO A 63 -16.37 5.48 -0.54
C PRO A 63 -15.23 6.37 -0.02
N PHE A 64 -14.17 5.77 0.53
CA PHE A 64 -13.03 6.45 1.13
C PHE A 64 -11.71 5.79 0.69
N ASP A 65 -10.81 6.57 0.07
CA ASP A 65 -9.50 6.08 -0.39
C ASP A 65 -8.49 6.04 0.77
N ILE A 66 -8.36 4.87 1.37
CA ILE A 66 -7.47 4.61 2.51
C ILE A 66 -5.99 4.60 2.07
N ASP A 67 -5.69 4.18 0.84
CA ASP A 67 -4.33 4.14 0.28
C ASP A 67 -3.79 5.57 0.08
N GLU A 68 -4.59 6.47 -0.49
CA GLU A 68 -4.23 7.87 -0.67
C GLU A 68 -4.17 8.59 0.69
N PHE A 69 -5.12 8.36 1.60
CA PHE A 69 -5.09 8.94 2.94
C PHE A 69 -3.82 8.55 3.71
N ALA A 70 -3.49 7.26 3.79
CA ALA A 70 -2.29 6.78 4.48
C ALA A 70 -1.00 7.32 3.83
N THR A 71 -0.99 7.46 2.50
CA THR A 71 0.15 8.00 1.73
C THR A 71 0.34 9.51 1.96
N ASP A 72 -0.75 10.28 1.95
CA ASP A 72 -0.73 11.73 2.21
C ASP A 72 -0.32 12.03 3.66
N LEU A 73 -0.88 11.28 4.62
CA LEU A 73 -0.57 11.40 6.05
C LEU A 73 0.91 11.12 6.33
N PHE A 74 1.45 10.00 5.84
CA PHE A 74 2.89 9.72 5.92
C PHE A 74 3.71 10.83 5.24
N GLY A 75 3.27 11.29 4.05
CA GLY A 75 3.92 12.36 3.30
C GLY A 75 4.02 13.69 4.05
N PHE A 76 2.98 14.05 4.82
CA PHE A 76 2.92 15.29 5.59
C PHE A 76 3.96 15.36 6.72
N PHE A 77 4.17 14.25 7.44
CA PHE A 77 5.13 14.16 8.54
C PHE A 77 6.54 13.71 8.09
N LYS A 78 6.68 13.11 6.91
CA LYS A 78 7.96 12.60 6.39
C LYS A 78 9.07 13.66 6.40
N LEU A 79 8.79 14.88 5.94
CA LEU A 79 9.82 15.88 5.61
C LEU A 79 10.04 16.97 6.69
N SER A 80 9.40 16.88 7.85
CA SER A 80 9.53 17.89 8.91
C SER A 80 9.63 17.23 10.29
N PRO A 81 10.82 17.19 10.92
CA PRO A 81 11.01 16.66 12.27
C PRO A 81 10.14 17.38 13.31
N ALA A 82 10.11 18.72 13.27
CA ALA A 82 9.28 19.54 14.15
C ALA A 82 7.80 19.09 14.19
N ARG A 83 7.19 18.80 13.03
CA ARG A 83 5.80 18.29 13.00
C ARG A 83 5.61 16.93 13.67
N ARG A 84 6.67 16.11 13.75
CA ARG A 84 6.64 14.85 14.47
C ARG A 84 6.80 15.07 15.97
N GLU A 85 7.65 16.02 16.37
CA GLU A 85 7.81 16.46 17.76
C GLU A 85 6.52 17.09 18.29
N ASP A 86 5.88 17.97 17.51
CA ASP A 86 4.53 18.50 17.77
C ASP A 86 3.52 17.35 18.00
N LEU A 87 3.45 16.39 17.05
CA LEU A 87 2.52 15.27 17.11
C LEU A 87 2.81 14.30 18.26
N LEU A 88 4.08 14.09 18.63
CA LEU A 88 4.47 13.29 19.81
C LEU A 88 4.12 14.02 21.12
N GLY A 89 4.22 15.35 21.15
CA GLY A 89 3.74 16.18 22.27
C GLY A 89 2.23 16.05 22.47
N ILE A 90 1.45 16.10 21.38
CA ILE A 90 0.00 15.84 21.43
C ILE A 90 -0.29 14.38 21.76
N GLY A 91 0.45 13.43 21.19
CA GLY A 91 0.30 11.99 21.47
C GLY A 91 0.42 11.64 22.95
N LYS A 92 1.29 12.33 23.69
CA LYS A 92 1.45 12.17 25.14
C LYS A 92 0.25 12.63 25.96
N LEU A 93 -0.55 13.57 25.46
CA LEU A 93 -1.79 14.00 26.09
C LEU A 93 -2.95 13.00 25.89
N PHE A 94 -2.83 12.10 24.92
CA PHE A 94 -3.79 11.04 24.61
C PHE A 94 -3.26 9.62 24.90
N GLU A 95 -2.14 9.50 25.64
CA GLU A 95 -1.46 8.25 25.97
C GLU A 95 -1.14 7.35 24.75
N CYS A 96 -1.00 7.96 23.56
CA CYS A 96 -0.74 7.25 22.30
C CYS A 96 0.66 6.63 22.30
N GLU A 97 0.77 5.40 21.78
CA GLU A 97 2.05 4.69 21.66
C GLU A 97 3.02 5.41 20.70
N GLU A 98 4.29 5.61 21.09
CA GLU A 98 5.31 6.38 20.33
C GLU A 98 5.81 5.71 19.01
N LYS A 99 4.96 4.98 18.28
CA LYS A 99 5.30 4.35 17.00
C LYS A 99 4.98 5.26 15.82
N PHE A 100 6.00 5.89 15.25
CA PHE A 100 5.87 6.69 14.03
C PHE A 100 5.25 5.90 12.85
N LEU A 101 4.52 6.61 11.98
CA LEU A 101 3.82 6.07 10.82
C LEU A 101 4.74 5.28 9.87
N ILE A 102 4.24 4.13 9.40
CA ILE A 102 4.87 3.35 8.32
C ILE A 102 4.48 3.99 6.97
N ARG A 103 5.38 3.93 5.99
CA ARG A 103 5.05 4.25 4.60
C ARG A 103 4.25 3.10 3.97
N HIS A 104 3.02 3.36 3.57
CA HIS A 104 2.25 2.43 2.72
C HIS A 104 2.84 2.31 1.29
N VAL A 105 2.61 1.17 0.63
CA VAL A 105 2.97 0.92 -0.79
C VAL A 105 1.84 0.14 -1.47
N SER A 106 1.10 0.81 -2.37
CA SER A 106 -0.14 0.29 -2.98
C SER A 106 0.04 -0.99 -3.80
N SER A 107 1.21 -1.21 -4.40
CA SER A 107 1.55 -2.48 -5.07
C SER A 107 1.68 -3.69 -4.12
N ARG A 108 1.47 -3.49 -2.82
CA ARG A 108 1.41 -4.55 -1.80
C ARG A 108 0.36 -4.16 -0.75
N TRP A 109 -0.90 -4.15 -1.14
CA TRP A 109 -2.03 -3.68 -0.30
C TRP A 109 -2.10 -4.31 1.10
N LEU A 110 -1.67 -5.57 1.29
CA LEU A 110 -1.57 -6.20 2.62
C LEU A 110 -0.62 -5.48 3.60
N SER A 111 0.31 -4.64 3.08
CA SER A 111 1.12 -3.73 3.91
C SER A 111 0.33 -2.57 4.52
N LEU A 112 -0.90 -2.34 4.07
CA LEU A 112 -1.80 -1.32 4.60
C LEU A 112 -2.26 -1.65 6.02
N GLY A 113 -2.52 -2.93 6.35
CA GLY A 113 -2.92 -3.37 7.70
C GLY A 113 -2.05 -2.79 8.83
N PRO A 114 -0.74 -3.10 8.89
CA PRO A 114 0.14 -2.55 9.93
C PRO A 114 0.38 -1.03 9.84
N VAL A 115 0.09 -0.39 8.69
CA VAL A 115 0.05 1.08 8.58
C VAL A 115 -1.19 1.61 9.30
N ILE A 116 -2.37 1.06 9.00
CA ILE A 116 -3.65 1.44 9.60
C ILE A 116 -3.66 1.19 11.11
N SER A 117 -3.15 0.05 11.60
CA SER A 117 -3.10 -0.20 13.05
C SER A 117 -2.28 0.87 13.80
N ARG A 118 -1.24 1.44 13.17
CA ARG A 118 -0.53 2.60 13.73
C ARG A 118 -1.33 3.90 13.61
N ILE A 119 -2.05 4.12 12.51
CA ILE A 119 -2.93 5.29 12.33
C ILE A 119 -4.02 5.30 13.42
N LEU A 120 -4.68 4.17 13.66
CA LEU A 120 -5.68 4.00 14.72
C LEU A 120 -5.09 4.33 16.11
N ASN A 121 -3.93 3.77 16.45
CA ASN A 121 -3.26 4.02 17.73
C ASN A 121 -2.91 5.49 17.99
N ILE A 122 -2.78 6.33 16.95
CA ILE A 122 -2.49 7.76 17.09
C ILE A 122 -3.65 8.67 16.63
N LEU A 123 -4.81 8.11 16.29
CA LEU A 123 -5.91 8.83 15.66
C LEU A 123 -6.44 10.03 16.46
N PRO A 124 -6.68 9.96 17.80
CA PRO A 124 -7.12 11.15 18.55
C PRO A 124 -6.06 12.27 18.54
N ALA A 125 -4.77 11.91 18.55
CA ALA A 125 -3.69 12.89 18.41
C ALA A 125 -3.60 13.50 17.00
N LEU A 126 -4.00 12.75 15.95
CA LEU A 126 -4.12 13.28 14.59
C LEU A 126 -5.33 14.21 14.44
N GLU A 127 -6.48 13.86 15.02
CA GLU A 127 -7.67 14.71 15.05
C GLU A 127 -7.35 16.05 15.74
N GLU A 128 -6.79 16.03 16.95
CA GLU A 128 -6.36 17.25 17.66
C GLU A 128 -5.30 18.03 16.86
N TYR A 129 -4.30 17.35 16.29
CA TYR A 129 -3.26 17.99 15.48
C TYR A 129 -3.84 18.74 14.27
N PHE A 130 -4.73 18.10 13.50
CA PHE A 130 -5.23 18.66 12.24
C PHE A 130 -6.44 19.58 12.38
N LEU A 131 -7.30 19.37 13.39
CA LEU A 131 -8.54 20.13 13.58
C LEU A 131 -8.34 21.34 14.51
N ASN A 132 -7.47 21.24 15.51
CA ASN A 132 -7.31 22.28 16.55
C ASN A 132 -5.93 22.96 16.50
N PHE A 133 -4.84 22.20 16.61
CA PHE A 133 -3.47 22.74 16.67
C PHE A 133 -3.01 23.41 15.35
N THR A 134 -3.17 22.73 14.22
CA THR A 134 -2.70 23.23 12.91
C THR A 134 -3.49 24.45 12.41
N PRO A 135 -4.81 24.58 12.65
CA PRO A 135 -5.56 25.79 12.32
C PRO A 135 -5.28 27.00 13.23
N ALA A 136 -4.81 26.78 14.46
CA ALA A 136 -4.37 27.85 15.37
C ALA A 136 -3.00 28.44 14.98
N THR A 137 -2.13 27.63 14.35
CA THR A 137 -0.77 28.04 13.96
C THR A 137 -0.71 28.61 12.52
N LEU A 138 0.43 29.22 12.17
CA LEU A 138 0.70 29.77 10.83
C LEU A 138 0.60 28.73 9.69
N LEU A 139 0.59 27.44 10.02
CA LEU A 139 0.40 26.32 9.08
C LEU A 139 -0.94 26.37 8.35
N ARG A 140 -2.00 26.99 8.92
CA ARG A 140 -3.34 27.15 8.31
C ARG A 140 -3.29 27.61 6.84
N LYS A 141 -2.42 28.56 6.50
CA LYS A 141 -2.26 29.11 5.13
C LYS A 141 -1.62 28.14 4.13
N ASN A 142 -0.93 27.10 4.60
CA ASN A 142 -0.31 26.05 3.78
C ASN A 142 -1.15 24.76 3.75
N LEU A 143 -1.86 24.46 4.84
CA LEU A 143 -2.87 23.39 4.91
C LEU A 143 -3.96 23.59 3.85
N GLN A 144 -4.52 24.81 3.79
CA GLN A 144 -5.57 25.21 2.85
C GLN A 144 -5.12 25.33 1.38
N LYS A 145 -3.81 25.19 1.07
CA LYS A 145 -3.25 25.32 -0.29
C LYS A 145 -2.88 24.00 -0.95
N ASN A 146 -2.47 23.00 -0.17
CA ASN A 146 -2.10 21.69 -0.71
C ASN A 146 -3.31 20.74 -0.70
N GLY A 147 -3.75 20.24 -1.86
CA GLY A 147 -4.91 19.34 -1.95
C GLY A 147 -4.80 18.11 -1.04
N ARG A 148 -3.58 17.57 -0.90
CA ARG A 148 -3.27 16.47 0.02
C ARG A 148 -3.62 16.78 1.47
N ASN A 149 -3.23 17.97 1.92
CA ASN A 149 -3.49 18.43 3.29
C ASN A 149 -4.98 18.69 3.52
N LYS A 150 -5.73 19.10 2.49
CA LYS A 150 -7.20 19.22 2.57
C LYS A 150 -7.86 17.87 2.78
N ARG A 151 -7.50 16.86 1.98
CA ARG A 151 -8.04 15.50 2.10
C ARG A 151 -7.84 14.89 3.47
N ILE A 152 -6.67 15.07 4.10
CA ILE A 152 -6.45 14.63 5.49
C ILE A 152 -7.44 15.30 6.46
N VAL A 153 -7.61 16.63 6.35
CA VAL A 153 -8.51 17.44 7.21
C VAL A 153 -9.99 17.20 6.90
N GLU A 154 -10.33 16.78 5.69
CA GLU A 154 -11.68 16.39 5.29
C GLU A 154 -11.99 14.99 5.84
N ALA A 155 -11.12 14.02 5.60
CA ALA A 155 -11.22 12.65 6.14
C ALA A 155 -11.38 12.62 7.67
N LEU A 156 -10.54 13.35 8.41
CA LEU A 156 -10.57 13.39 9.88
C LEU A 156 -11.81 14.11 10.47
N LYS A 157 -12.71 14.69 9.66
CA LYS A 157 -14.01 15.19 10.15
C LYS A 157 -15.10 14.13 10.13
N HIS A 158 -14.96 13.10 9.30
CA HIS A 158 -15.97 12.05 9.13
C HIS A 158 -15.64 10.89 10.06
N LYS A 159 -16.39 10.74 11.17
CA LYS A 159 -16.20 9.65 12.13
C LYS A 159 -16.28 8.24 11.52
N GLU A 160 -16.94 8.11 10.37
CA GLU A 160 -16.96 6.92 9.53
C GLU A 160 -15.55 6.41 9.17
N ILE A 161 -14.53 7.28 9.12
CA ILE A 161 -13.13 6.90 8.88
C ILE A 161 -12.65 5.83 9.87
N VAL A 162 -13.09 5.90 11.13
CA VAL A 162 -12.70 4.94 12.17
C VAL A 162 -13.19 3.54 11.80
N ALA A 163 -14.45 3.41 11.37
CA ALA A 163 -15.04 2.14 10.97
C ALA A 163 -14.35 1.53 9.74
N TYR A 164 -14.00 2.35 8.74
CA TYR A 164 -13.25 1.86 7.57
C TYR A 164 -11.83 1.41 7.93
N LEU A 165 -11.15 2.12 8.83
CA LEU A 165 -9.82 1.76 9.31
C LEU A 165 -9.87 0.48 10.19
N GLU A 166 -10.81 0.35 11.12
CA GLU A 166 -11.02 -0.87 11.91
C GLU A 166 -11.35 -2.09 11.05
N PHE A 167 -12.24 -1.93 10.08
CA PHE A 167 -12.62 -2.96 9.11
C PHE A 167 -11.38 -3.51 8.38
N ILE A 168 -10.55 -2.65 7.80
CA ILE A 168 -9.33 -3.11 7.11
C ILE A 168 -8.27 -3.63 8.09
N SER A 169 -8.13 -3.06 9.28
CA SER A 169 -7.18 -3.55 10.29
C SER A 169 -7.54 -4.94 10.83
N SER A 170 -8.83 -5.31 10.83
CA SER A 170 -9.28 -6.65 11.23
C SER A 170 -9.34 -7.65 10.06
N LEU A 171 -9.61 -7.17 8.83
CA LEU A 171 -9.64 -8.00 7.63
C LEU A 171 -8.23 -8.41 7.13
N THR A 172 -7.25 -7.50 7.23
CA THR A 172 -5.91 -7.72 6.65
C THR A 172 -5.18 -8.95 7.23
N PRO A 173 -5.16 -9.20 8.56
CA PRO A 173 -4.52 -10.40 9.11
C PRO A 173 -5.14 -11.70 8.61
N THR A 174 -6.47 -11.76 8.50
CA THR A 174 -7.18 -12.97 8.04
C THR A 174 -6.90 -13.28 6.57
N LEU A 175 -6.84 -12.25 5.72
CA LEU A 175 -6.43 -12.40 4.31
C LEU A 175 -4.94 -12.70 4.16
N GLN A 176 -4.07 -12.15 5.01
CA GLN A 176 -2.64 -12.48 5.03
C GLN A 176 -2.41 -13.97 5.36
N ALA A 177 -3.03 -14.50 6.41
CA ALA A 177 -2.90 -15.91 6.80
C ALA A 177 -3.45 -16.89 5.73
N TYR A 178 -4.58 -16.53 5.11
CA TYR A 178 -5.11 -17.26 3.94
C TYR A 178 -4.09 -17.29 2.80
N LEU A 179 -3.53 -16.13 2.43
CA LEU A 179 -2.58 -16.03 1.31
C LEU A 179 -1.23 -16.67 1.60
N GLU A 180 -0.74 -16.66 2.84
CA GLU A 180 0.47 -17.37 3.25
C GLU A 180 0.34 -18.88 3.04
N THR A 181 -0.84 -19.44 3.34
CA THR A 181 -1.16 -20.86 3.06
C THR A 181 -0.91 -21.21 1.58
N PHE A 182 -1.33 -20.35 0.64
CA PHE A 182 -1.18 -20.60 -0.80
C PHE A 182 0.12 -20.07 -1.42
N GLN A 183 0.98 -19.37 -0.66
CA GLN A 183 2.32 -18.97 -1.09
C GLN A 183 3.35 -20.11 -0.98
N GLY A 184 2.99 -21.24 -0.38
CA GLY A 184 3.81 -22.46 -0.34
C GLY A 184 4.19 -23.01 -1.73
N LYS A 185 5.27 -23.79 -1.77
CA LYS A 185 5.86 -24.38 -3.00
C LYS A 185 5.11 -25.59 -3.57
N GLY A 186 4.07 -26.09 -2.90
CA GLY A 186 3.35 -27.32 -3.27
C GLY A 186 2.02 -27.09 -4.02
N PRO A 187 1.43 -28.14 -4.63
CA PRO A 187 0.13 -28.10 -5.29
C PRO A 187 -1.03 -28.15 -4.26
N LEU A 188 -1.32 -27.01 -3.64
CA LEU A 188 -2.29 -26.89 -2.54
C LEU A 188 -3.75 -26.70 -2.98
N VAL A 189 -4.10 -26.97 -4.25
CA VAL A 189 -5.45 -26.77 -4.81
C VAL A 189 -6.53 -27.53 -4.03
N HIS A 190 -6.19 -28.69 -3.47
CA HIS A 190 -7.08 -29.50 -2.63
C HIS A 190 -7.49 -28.81 -1.31
N LEU A 191 -6.73 -27.82 -0.84
CA LEU A 191 -7.07 -27.00 0.33
C LEU A 191 -7.88 -25.75 -0.02
N LEU A 192 -8.03 -25.40 -1.31
CA LEU A 192 -8.60 -24.11 -1.74
C LEU A 192 -10.00 -23.89 -1.18
N CYS A 193 -10.93 -24.81 -1.45
CA CYS A 193 -12.31 -24.73 -0.97
C CYS A 193 -12.38 -24.72 0.56
N VAL A 194 -11.56 -25.52 1.25
CA VAL A 194 -11.52 -25.61 2.71
C VAL A 194 -11.09 -24.26 3.31
N LYS A 195 -9.99 -23.70 2.82
CA LYS A 195 -9.45 -22.41 3.31
C LYS A 195 -10.31 -21.22 2.92
N MET A 196 -11.02 -21.27 1.79
CA MET A 196 -12.02 -20.26 1.45
C MET A 196 -13.20 -20.28 2.44
N MET A 197 -13.68 -21.46 2.82
CA MET A 197 -14.74 -21.59 3.83
C MET A 197 -14.25 -21.16 5.23
N GLU A 198 -13.02 -21.48 5.62
CA GLU A 198 -12.40 -20.95 6.85
C GLU A 198 -12.31 -19.41 6.82
N LEU A 199 -11.82 -18.82 5.73
CA LEU A 199 -11.73 -17.36 5.56
C LEU A 199 -13.10 -16.69 5.68
N PHE A 200 -14.11 -17.24 5.01
CA PHE A 200 -15.48 -16.71 5.05
C PHE A 200 -16.09 -16.83 6.45
N LYS A 201 -15.92 -17.99 7.10
CA LYS A 201 -16.35 -18.20 8.49
C LYS A 201 -15.67 -17.20 9.44
N ASN A 202 -14.34 -17.10 9.39
CA ASN A 202 -13.57 -16.23 10.28
C ASN A 202 -13.96 -14.75 10.12
N THR A 203 -14.24 -14.29 8.89
CA THR A 203 -14.73 -12.93 8.65
C THR A 203 -16.17 -12.73 9.16
N CYS A 204 -17.07 -13.69 8.93
CA CYS A 204 -18.41 -13.67 9.52
C CYS A 204 -18.39 -13.66 11.06
N GLU A 205 -17.48 -14.41 11.71
CA GLU A 205 -17.32 -14.41 13.18
C GLU A 205 -16.76 -13.07 13.70
N ILE A 206 -15.78 -12.46 13.01
CA ILE A 206 -15.23 -11.15 13.37
C ILE A 206 -16.32 -10.06 13.35
N TYR A 207 -17.20 -10.05 12.34
CA TYR A 207 -18.21 -9.00 12.22
C TYR A 207 -19.51 -9.32 12.97
N GLY A 208 -20.02 -10.56 12.89
CA GLY A 208 -21.20 -10.99 13.64
C GLY A 208 -20.99 -11.06 15.15
N GLY A 209 -19.76 -11.29 15.62
CA GLY A 209 -19.42 -11.24 17.05
C GLY A 209 -19.22 -9.83 17.61
N LYS A 210 -19.07 -8.80 16.77
CA LYS A 210 -18.76 -7.42 17.20
C LYS A 210 -19.82 -6.37 16.83
N TYR A 211 -20.59 -6.59 15.78
CA TYR A 211 -21.50 -5.59 15.20
C TYR A 211 -22.93 -6.14 14.96
N CYS A 212 -23.33 -7.18 15.69
CA CYS A 212 -24.76 -7.48 15.86
C CYS A 212 -25.39 -6.40 16.76
N PHE A 213 -26.41 -5.73 16.21
CA PHE A 213 -27.28 -4.77 16.90
C PHE A 213 -28.45 -5.50 17.58
#